data_AF-A0A6A4W1Q7-F1
#
_entry.id   AF-A0A6A4W1Q7-F1
#
_cell.length_a   1.000
_cell.length_b   1.000
_cell.length_c   1.000
_cell.angle_alpha   90.00
_cell.angle_beta   90.00
_cell.angle_gamma   90.00
#
_symmetry.space_group_name_H-M   'P 1'
#
loop_
_entity.id
_entity.type
_entity.pdbx_description
1 polymer ?
#
loop_
_entity_poly.entity_id
_entity_poly.type
_entity_poly.pdbx_seq_one_letter_code
_entity_poly.pdbx_strand_id
1 'polypeptide(L)'
;MTVPGIVIPPPGWLRKIHDYMHSLGALVISDEMCTALGRNGKSFWGFQGENGDPDFICCGKPIGDVRGEGLLIGVDIVTVSDRKPDRQACQCVVYRLKEEERIIAASEGEHLNVLYITPPLCFSEENARSLVAALDRVLTYMEENGTDINFSSLGASLLEPETEPVDLATYEDVD
;
A
#
# COMPACT_ATOMS: atom_id res chain seq x y z
N MET A 1 -1.62 -8.82 -6.06
CA MET A 1 -2.51 -8.09 -5.11
C MET A 1 -2.48 -6.60 -5.47
N THR A 2 -3.31 -6.20 -6.43
CA THR A 2 -3.78 -4.83 -6.67
C THR A 2 -5.14 -4.95 -7.36
N VAL A 3 -5.99 -3.92 -7.24
CA VAL A 3 -7.41 -3.79 -7.63
C VAL A 3 -8.44 -3.88 -6.47
N PRO A 4 -8.47 -4.89 -5.57
CA PRO A 4 -9.49 -4.94 -4.50
C PRO A 4 -9.08 -4.31 -3.16
N GLY A 5 -7.78 -4.09 -2.91
CA GLY A 5 -7.22 -3.61 -1.63
C GLY A 5 -6.22 -4.61 -1.02
N ILE A 6 -5.74 -4.36 0.21
CA ILE A 6 -4.95 -5.36 0.97
C ILE A 6 -5.93 -6.40 1.54
N VAL A 7 -6.23 -7.43 0.76
CA VAL A 7 -7.14 -8.51 1.15
C VAL A 7 -6.33 -9.68 1.72
N ILE A 8 -6.59 -10.03 2.98
CA ILE A 8 -6.02 -11.21 3.62
C ILE A 8 -7.03 -12.36 3.51
N PRO A 9 -6.72 -13.44 2.77
CA PRO A 9 -7.62 -14.57 2.66
C PRO A 9 -7.74 -15.33 3.99
N PRO A 10 -8.84 -16.09 4.21
CA PRO A 10 -8.97 -16.94 5.39
C PRO A 10 -7.85 -17.99 5.49
N PRO A 11 -7.45 -18.42 6.70
CA PRO A 11 -6.42 -19.45 6.85
C PRO A 11 -6.72 -20.73 6.09
N GLY A 12 -5.71 -21.28 5.42
CA GLY A 12 -5.76 -22.47 4.58
C GLY A 12 -6.45 -22.29 3.23
N TRP A 13 -6.98 -21.10 2.92
CA TRP A 13 -7.69 -20.84 1.66
C TRP A 13 -6.78 -21.01 0.43
N LEU A 14 -5.57 -20.42 0.46
CA LEU A 14 -4.63 -20.51 -0.66
C LEU A 14 -4.24 -21.95 -0.95
N ARG A 15 -3.86 -22.72 0.07
CA ARG A 15 -3.50 -24.13 -0.10
C ARG A 15 -4.63 -24.95 -0.72
N LYS A 16 -5.86 -24.80 -0.19
CA LYS A 16 -7.03 -25.52 -0.73
C LYS A 16 -7.29 -25.20 -2.19
N ILE A 17 -7.06 -23.95 -2.60
CA ILE A 17 -7.19 -23.57 -4.01
C ILE A 17 -6.10 -24.20 -4.85
N HIS A 18 -4.85 -24.19 -4.39
CA HIS A 18 -3.75 -24.83 -5.12
C HIS A 18 -4.02 -26.33 -5.29
N ASP A 19 -4.33 -27.03 -4.20
CA ASP A 19 -4.66 -28.46 -4.20
C ASP A 19 -5.81 -28.76 -5.18
N TYR A 20 -6.85 -27.93 -5.16
CA TYR A 20 -8.00 -28.08 -6.06
C TYR A 20 -7.62 -27.83 -7.53
N MET A 21 -6.86 -26.77 -7.82
CA MET A 21 -6.41 -26.46 -9.18
C MET A 21 -5.51 -27.58 -9.73
N HIS A 22 -4.59 -28.09 -8.91
CA HIS A 22 -3.76 -29.25 -9.28
C HIS A 22 -4.60 -30.51 -9.52
N SER A 23 -5.67 -30.74 -8.74
CA SER A 23 -6.58 -31.86 -8.97
C SER A 23 -7.31 -31.79 -10.33
N LEU A 24 -7.43 -30.58 -10.90
CA LEU A 24 -7.99 -30.33 -12.23
C LEU A 24 -6.92 -30.38 -13.33
N GLY A 25 -5.64 -30.61 -12.99
CA GLY A 25 -4.52 -30.53 -13.93
C GLY A 25 -4.17 -29.10 -14.35
N ALA A 26 -4.63 -28.09 -13.60
CA ALA A 26 -4.30 -26.70 -13.85
C ALA A 26 -2.97 -26.32 -13.19
N LEU A 27 -2.29 -25.35 -13.79
CA LEU A 27 -1.08 -24.73 -13.24
C LEU A 27 -1.47 -23.55 -12.35
N VAL A 28 -0.73 -23.36 -11.27
CA VAL A 28 -0.89 -22.28 -10.30
C VAL A 28 0.27 -21.30 -10.45
N ILE A 29 -0.07 -20.03 -10.67
CA ILE A 29 0.90 -18.93 -10.74
C ILE A 29 0.69 -18.02 -9.54
N SER A 30 1.76 -17.79 -8.78
CA SER A 30 1.77 -16.83 -7.67
C SER A 30 2.39 -15.51 -8.14
N ASP A 31 1.57 -14.46 -8.21
CA ASP A 31 2.04 -13.10 -8.48
C ASP A 31 2.48 -12.42 -7.18
N GLU A 32 3.79 -12.41 -6.97
CA GLU A 32 4.45 -11.97 -5.74
C GLU A 32 5.03 -10.54 -5.86
N MET A 33 4.65 -9.78 -6.89
CA MET A 33 5.13 -8.40 -7.13
C MET A 33 5.05 -7.47 -5.90
N CYS A 34 4.01 -7.62 -5.07
CA CYS A 34 3.77 -6.78 -3.89
C CYS A 34 4.05 -7.48 -2.56
N THR A 35 4.22 -8.81 -2.56
CA THR A 35 4.27 -9.65 -1.35
C THR A 35 5.59 -10.38 -1.16
N ALA A 36 6.46 -10.37 -2.17
CA ALA A 36 7.84 -10.88 -2.12
C ALA A 36 8.75 -10.05 -1.20
N LEU A 37 10.01 -10.51 -1.11
CA LEU A 37 11.13 -9.85 -0.46
C LEU A 37 10.88 -9.53 1.01
N GLY A 38 10.23 -10.46 1.73
CA GLY A 38 10.00 -10.31 3.16
C GLY A 38 8.93 -9.28 3.51
N ARG A 39 8.19 -8.75 2.53
CA ARG A 39 7.25 -7.63 2.73
C ARG A 39 6.17 -7.90 3.79
N ASN A 40 5.81 -9.16 4.00
CA ASN A 40 4.82 -9.56 5.00
C ASN A 40 5.41 -9.78 6.41
N GLY A 41 6.73 -9.67 6.57
CA GLY A 41 7.45 -9.81 7.85
C GLY A 41 7.55 -11.23 8.39
N LYS A 42 7.12 -12.26 7.66
CA LYS A 42 7.12 -13.67 8.12
C LYS A 42 7.86 -14.60 7.18
N SER A 43 7.85 -14.30 5.89
CA SER A 43 8.38 -15.19 4.86
C SER A 43 8.87 -14.38 3.67
N PHE A 44 9.78 -14.96 2.87
CA PHE A 44 10.34 -14.27 1.72
C PHE A 44 9.30 -14.04 0.62
N TRP A 45 8.39 -15.00 0.43
CA TRP A 45 7.25 -14.93 -0.49
C TRP A 45 5.93 -14.94 0.29
N GLY A 46 4.90 -14.28 -0.23
CA GLY A 46 3.56 -14.23 0.33
C GLY A 46 2.88 -15.59 0.48
N PHE A 47 2.97 -16.46 -0.53
CA PHE A 47 2.32 -17.77 -0.53
C PHE A 47 2.80 -18.70 0.60
N GLN A 48 4.03 -18.49 1.10
CA GLN A 48 4.63 -19.34 2.13
C GLN A 48 3.86 -19.28 3.45
N GLY A 49 3.21 -18.15 3.77
CA GLY A 49 2.44 -18.00 5.01
C GLY A 49 1.25 -18.96 5.13
N GLU A 50 0.80 -19.53 4.01
CA GLU A 50 -0.35 -20.45 3.93
C GLU A 50 0.05 -21.88 3.51
N ASN A 51 1.37 -22.14 3.39
CA ASN A 51 1.97 -23.29 2.71
C ASN A 51 1.36 -23.53 1.31
N GLY A 52 1.24 -22.47 0.52
CA GLY A 52 0.94 -22.62 -0.91
C GLY A 52 2.11 -23.27 -1.65
N ASP A 53 1.81 -24.02 -2.69
CA ASP A 53 2.80 -24.65 -3.59
C ASP A 53 2.48 -24.23 -5.04
N PRO A 54 2.92 -23.05 -5.51
CA PRO A 54 2.67 -22.61 -6.88
C PRO A 54 3.68 -23.22 -7.87
N ASP A 55 3.24 -23.47 -9.10
CA ASP A 55 4.11 -23.97 -10.18
C ASP A 55 5.06 -22.88 -10.71
N PHE A 56 4.58 -21.62 -10.73
CA PHE A 56 5.35 -20.47 -11.15
C PHE A 56 5.20 -19.31 -10.18
N ILE A 57 6.28 -18.53 -10.03
CA ILE A 57 6.30 -17.32 -9.23
C ILE A 57 6.65 -16.15 -10.15
N CYS A 58 5.81 -15.12 -10.17
CA CYS A 58 6.11 -13.85 -10.81
C CYS A 58 6.62 -12.86 -9.77
N CYS A 59 7.79 -12.27 -10.02
CA CYS A 59 8.38 -11.23 -9.18
C CYS A 59 9.00 -10.15 -10.09
N GLY A 60 9.08 -8.90 -9.62
CA GLY A 60 9.56 -7.76 -10.39
C GLY A 60 9.58 -6.44 -9.60
N LYS A 61 9.70 -5.30 -10.32
CA LYS A 61 10.40 -4.02 -9.99
C LYS A 61 11.87 -4.07 -10.48
N PRO A 62 12.54 -2.92 -10.78
CA PRO A 62 13.98 -2.91 -11.04
C PRO A 62 14.72 -3.23 -9.73
N ILE A 63 14.99 -4.50 -9.50
CA ILE A 63 15.65 -5.00 -8.29
C ILE A 63 17.16 -4.95 -8.50
N GLY A 64 17.85 -3.99 -7.87
CA GLY A 64 19.32 -3.90 -7.86
C GLY A 64 19.99 -4.58 -6.66
N ASP A 65 19.32 -4.68 -5.51
CA ASP A 65 19.80 -5.33 -4.29
C ASP A 65 18.61 -5.70 -3.36
N VAL A 66 18.75 -6.73 -2.52
CA VAL A 66 17.75 -7.19 -1.55
C VAL A 66 18.35 -7.19 -0.14
N ARG A 67 17.97 -6.20 0.69
CA ARG A 67 18.38 -6.09 2.11
C ARG A 67 17.13 -5.90 3.00
N GLY A 68 16.93 -6.80 3.98
CA GLY A 68 16.03 -6.59 5.15
C GLY A 68 14.69 -7.34 5.19
N GLU A 69 14.14 -7.46 6.41
CA GLU A 69 12.79 -7.95 6.72
C GLU A 69 11.74 -6.83 6.57
N GLY A 70 10.54 -7.14 6.08
CA GLY A 70 9.58 -6.13 5.59
C GLY A 70 8.26 -6.01 6.33
N LEU A 71 7.59 -4.87 6.09
CA LEU A 71 6.29 -4.52 6.67
C LEU A 71 5.39 -3.88 5.59
N LEU A 72 4.14 -4.34 5.50
CA LEU A 72 3.05 -3.79 4.69
C LEU A 72 1.84 -3.61 5.60
N ILE A 73 1.23 -2.43 5.60
CA ILE A 73 0.07 -2.12 6.45
C ILE A 73 -1.07 -1.60 5.58
N GLY A 74 -2.24 -2.23 5.71
CA GLY A 74 -3.51 -1.74 5.19
C GLY A 74 -4.45 -1.46 6.34
N VAL A 75 -5.11 -0.31 6.31
CA VAL A 75 -6.10 0.08 7.33
C VAL A 75 -7.41 0.42 6.63
N ASP A 76 -8.47 -0.31 6.95
CA ASP A 76 -9.82 -0.02 6.46
C ASP A 76 -10.41 1.20 7.18
N ILE A 77 -10.72 2.24 6.42
CA ILE A 77 -11.43 3.42 6.90
C ILE A 77 -12.93 3.21 6.66
N VAL A 78 -13.72 3.35 7.74
CA VAL A 78 -15.15 3.06 7.75
C VAL A 78 -15.93 4.13 8.52
N THR A 79 -17.22 4.26 8.20
CA THR A 79 -18.16 5.13 8.92
C THR A 79 -18.32 4.70 10.38
N VAL A 80 -18.50 5.66 11.29
CA VAL A 80 -18.70 5.36 12.72
C VAL A 80 -20.04 4.68 12.99
N SER A 81 -21.09 5.07 12.28
CA SER A 81 -22.47 4.67 12.56
C SER A 81 -22.79 3.23 12.13
N ASP A 82 -22.32 2.80 10.96
CA ASP A 82 -22.66 1.50 10.37
C ASP A 82 -21.47 0.72 9.81
N ARG A 83 -20.23 1.19 10.05
CA ARG A 83 -18.97 0.54 9.66
C ARG A 83 -18.85 0.22 8.16
N LYS A 84 -19.55 0.99 7.31
CA LYS A 84 -19.42 0.87 5.87
C LYS A 84 -18.13 1.57 5.39
N PRO A 85 -17.53 1.13 4.28
CA PRO A 85 -16.37 1.79 3.66
C PRO A 85 -16.55 3.30 3.54
N ASP A 86 -15.61 4.08 4.07
CA ASP A 86 -15.64 5.55 4.04
C ASP A 86 -14.51 6.11 3.18
N ARG A 87 -14.81 6.27 1.89
CA ARG A 87 -13.89 6.82 0.90
C ARG A 87 -13.46 8.25 1.23
N GLN A 88 -14.40 9.11 1.62
CA GLN A 88 -14.12 10.53 1.82
C GLN A 88 -13.19 10.73 3.02
N ALA A 89 -13.45 10.02 4.12
CA ALA A 89 -12.56 9.99 5.27
C ALA A 89 -11.16 9.48 4.90
N CYS A 90 -11.07 8.39 4.12
CA CYS A 90 -9.78 7.85 3.67
C CYS A 90 -8.98 8.86 2.85
N GLN A 91 -9.63 9.57 1.93
CA GLN A 91 -8.98 10.60 1.11
C GLN A 91 -8.54 11.81 1.96
N CYS A 92 -9.34 12.20 2.95
CA CYS A 92 -8.97 13.25 3.90
C CYS A 92 -7.72 12.87 4.71
N VAL A 93 -7.65 11.63 5.19
CA VAL A 93 -6.47 11.11 5.91
C VAL A 93 -5.23 11.13 5.02
N VAL A 94 -5.30 10.58 3.80
CA VAL A 94 -4.17 10.59 2.85
C VAL A 94 -3.69 12.02 2.58
N TYR A 95 -4.63 12.93 2.36
CA TYR A 95 -4.34 14.33 2.09
C TYR A 95 -3.65 15.03 3.29
N ARG A 96 -4.19 14.87 4.50
CA ARG A 96 -3.62 15.47 5.72
C ARG A 96 -2.27 14.87 6.08
N LEU A 97 -2.09 13.56 5.93
CA LEU A 97 -0.77 12.93 6.09
C LEU A 97 0.27 13.58 5.18
N LYS A 98 -0.08 13.84 3.92
CA LYS A 98 0.83 14.48 2.96
C LYS A 98 1.10 15.95 3.30
N GLU A 99 0.06 16.75 3.47
CA GLU A 99 0.21 18.21 3.56
C GLU A 99 0.64 18.68 4.95
N GLU A 100 0.11 18.07 6.01
CA GLU A 100 0.31 18.51 7.40
C GLU A 100 1.47 17.75 8.06
N GLU A 101 1.59 16.45 7.77
CA GLU A 101 2.56 15.57 8.45
C GLU A 101 3.75 15.19 7.56
N ARG A 102 3.74 15.59 6.26
CA ARG A 102 4.78 15.29 5.27
C ARG A 102 5.03 13.78 5.07
N ILE A 103 4.00 12.97 5.30
CA ILE A 103 3.99 11.52 5.12
C ILE A 103 3.23 11.19 3.84
N ILE A 104 3.88 10.49 2.92
CA ILE A 104 3.25 10.03 1.68
C ILE A 104 2.57 8.69 1.93
N ALA A 105 1.26 8.66 1.75
CA ALA A 105 0.43 7.46 1.74
C ALA A 105 -0.50 7.50 0.52
N ALA A 106 -1.17 6.38 0.23
CA ALA A 106 -2.15 6.28 -0.84
C ALA A 106 -3.47 5.72 -0.30
N SER A 107 -4.53 5.91 -1.06
CA SER A 107 -5.80 5.20 -0.86
C SER A 107 -5.94 4.12 -1.93
N GLU A 108 -6.27 2.90 -1.54
CA GLU A 108 -6.42 1.75 -2.43
C GLU A 108 -7.76 1.03 -2.18
N GLY A 109 -8.03 0.02 -2.99
CA GLY A 109 -9.20 -0.86 -2.88
C GLY A 109 -10.41 -0.40 -3.69
N GLU A 110 -11.39 -1.30 -3.87
CA GLU A 110 -12.54 -1.08 -4.75
C GLU A 110 -13.33 0.19 -4.39
N HIS A 111 -13.42 0.51 -3.09
CA HIS A 111 -14.10 1.69 -2.59
C HIS A 111 -13.15 2.84 -2.23
N LEU A 112 -11.84 2.70 -2.49
CA LEU A 112 -10.81 3.68 -2.11
C LEU A 112 -10.85 4.07 -0.62
N ASN A 113 -11.17 3.09 0.22
CA ASN A 113 -11.31 3.25 1.66
C ASN A 113 -10.16 2.59 2.44
N VAL A 114 -9.19 1.99 1.75
CA VAL A 114 -8.03 1.36 2.38
C VAL A 114 -6.89 2.38 2.37
N LEU A 115 -6.47 2.82 3.56
CA LEU A 115 -5.23 3.57 3.70
C LEU A 115 -4.07 2.61 3.47
N TYR A 116 -3.33 2.84 2.38
CA TYR A 116 -2.25 2.00 1.89
C TYR A 116 -0.90 2.61 2.23
N ILE A 117 -0.11 1.91 3.04
CA ILE A 117 1.18 2.36 3.53
C ILE A 117 2.26 1.31 3.20
N THR A 118 3.18 1.68 2.31
CA THR A 118 4.32 0.85 1.87
C THR A 118 5.64 1.54 2.16
N PRO A 119 6.13 1.49 3.40
CA PRO A 119 7.40 2.11 3.73
C PRO A 119 8.57 1.30 3.12
N PRO A 120 9.77 1.90 2.95
CA PRO A 120 10.96 1.14 2.58
C PRO A 120 11.28 0.06 3.63
N LEU A 121 12.02 -0.99 3.25
CA LEU A 121 12.35 -2.10 4.18
C LEU A 121 13.23 -1.67 5.37
N CYS A 122 13.96 -0.57 5.24
CA CYS A 122 14.76 0.01 6.33
C CYS A 122 13.96 0.92 7.29
N PHE A 123 12.63 0.91 7.21
CA PHE A 123 11.76 1.72 8.06
C PHE A 123 11.87 1.27 9.52
N SER A 124 12.26 2.21 10.38
CA SER A 124 12.56 1.91 11.78
C SER A 124 11.32 1.94 12.67
N GLU A 125 11.45 1.41 13.89
CA GLU A 125 10.43 1.53 14.93
C GLU A 125 10.13 3.00 15.27
N GLU A 126 11.15 3.86 15.25
CA GLU A 126 10.97 5.31 15.45
C GLU A 126 10.12 5.93 14.34
N ASN A 127 10.37 5.57 13.07
CA ASN A 127 9.53 6.01 11.97
C ASN A 127 8.08 5.52 12.12
N ALA A 128 7.89 4.28 12.58
CA ALA A 128 6.57 3.73 12.85
C ALA A 128 5.83 4.51 13.95
N ARG A 129 6.52 4.87 15.03
CA ARG A 129 5.94 5.69 16.11
C ARG A 129 5.52 7.07 15.61
N SER A 130 6.35 7.72 14.80
CA SER A 130 6.03 9.02 14.19
C SER A 130 4.80 8.93 13.28
N LEU A 131 4.72 7.89 12.46
CA LEU A 131 3.56 7.63 11.60
C LEU A 131 2.27 7.43 12.41
N VAL A 132 2.32 6.59 13.45
CA VAL A 132 1.14 6.32 14.30
C VAL A 132 0.70 7.59 15.02
N ALA A 133 1.64 8.38 15.54
CA ALA A 133 1.32 9.65 16.21
C ALA A 133 0.72 10.68 15.24
N ALA A 134 1.18 10.73 14.00
CA ALA A 134 0.60 11.57 12.95
C ALA A 134 -0.83 11.12 12.62
N LEU A 135 -1.05 9.82 12.46
CA LEU A 135 -2.37 9.26 12.19
C LEU A 135 -3.36 9.58 13.32
N ASP A 136 -2.93 9.45 14.57
CA ASP A 136 -3.71 9.78 15.76
C ASP A 136 -4.16 11.25 15.78
N ARG A 137 -3.24 12.19 15.49
CA ARG A 137 -3.56 13.62 15.37
C ARG A 137 -4.59 13.90 14.28
N VAL A 138 -4.39 13.31 13.09
CA VAL A 138 -5.30 13.49 11.94
C VAL A 138 -6.69 12.95 12.25
N LEU A 139 -6.79 11.75 12.82
CA LEU A 139 -8.07 11.14 13.16
C LEU A 139 -8.78 11.92 14.28
N THR A 140 -8.07 12.35 15.32
CA THR A 140 -8.61 13.18 16.40
C THR A 140 -9.16 14.50 15.85
N TYR A 141 -8.41 15.16 14.97
CA TYR A 141 -8.88 16.38 14.32
C TYR A 141 -10.17 16.15 13.54
N MET A 142 -10.27 15.04 12.80
CA MET A 142 -11.45 14.71 11.99
C MET A 142 -12.68 14.42 12.86
N GLU A 143 -12.52 13.82 14.04
CA GLU A 143 -13.62 13.63 14.99
C GLU A 143 -14.19 14.96 15.48
N GLU A 144 -13.33 15.95 15.70
CA GLU A 144 -13.72 17.27 16.20
C GLU A 144 -14.26 18.21 15.10
N ASN A 145 -13.74 18.10 13.87
CA ASN A 145 -13.94 19.09 12.81
C ASN A 145 -14.65 18.53 11.56
N GLY A 146 -14.92 17.22 11.53
CA GLY A 146 -15.50 16.53 10.37
C GLY A 146 -14.49 16.23 9.26
N THR A 147 -15.01 15.75 8.13
CA THR A 147 -14.20 15.22 7.00
C THR A 147 -14.19 16.12 5.77
N ASP A 148 -14.72 17.34 5.88
CA ASP A 148 -14.80 18.28 4.76
C ASP A 148 -13.42 18.88 4.47
N ILE A 149 -12.94 18.68 3.24
CA ILE A 149 -11.65 19.23 2.78
C ILE A 149 -11.93 20.58 2.11
N ASN A 150 -11.48 21.67 2.73
CA ASN A 150 -11.56 22.99 2.10
C ASN A 150 -10.40 23.20 1.12
N PHE A 151 -10.62 22.86 -0.15
CA PHE A 151 -9.63 23.10 -1.21
C PHE A 151 -9.38 24.58 -1.52
N SER A 152 -10.24 25.51 -1.08
CA SER A 152 -10.10 26.94 -1.38
C SER A 152 -9.09 27.68 -0.50
N SER A 153 -8.70 27.11 0.65
CA SER A 153 -7.63 27.64 1.50
C SER A 153 -6.23 27.23 1.04
N LEU A 154 -6.12 26.42 -0.01
CA LEU A 154 -4.85 26.03 -0.60
C LEU A 154 -4.47 27.03 -1.68
N GLY A 155 -3.37 27.75 -1.44
CA GLY A 155 -2.82 28.72 -2.38
C GLY A 155 -2.66 28.12 -3.78
N ALA A 156 -2.99 28.93 -4.78
CA ALA A 156 -2.89 28.65 -6.21
C ALA A 156 -1.45 28.31 -6.72
N SER A 157 -0.47 28.12 -5.84
CA SER A 157 0.95 27.96 -6.21
C SER A 157 1.38 26.52 -6.53
N LEU A 158 0.48 25.54 -6.51
CA LEU A 158 0.77 24.13 -6.84
C LEU A 158 0.18 23.69 -8.19
N LEU A 159 -0.55 24.58 -8.88
CA LEU A 159 -1.20 24.29 -10.17
C LEU A 159 -0.40 24.76 -11.40
N GLU A 160 0.75 25.39 -11.20
CA GLU A 160 1.67 25.64 -12.31
C GLU A 160 2.84 24.64 -12.23
N PRO A 161 2.96 23.71 -13.20
CA PRO A 161 4.15 22.88 -13.27
C PRO A 161 5.35 23.78 -13.63
N GLU A 162 6.23 24.04 -12.66
CA GLU A 162 7.62 24.40 -12.95
C GLU A 162 8.32 23.17 -13.54
N THR A 163 8.06 22.88 -14.80
CA THR A 163 8.85 21.91 -15.55
C THR A 163 9.33 22.58 -16.83
N GLU A 164 10.57 23.05 -16.82
CA GLU A 164 11.32 23.07 -18.08
C GLU A 164 11.38 21.62 -18.61
N PRO A 165 11.18 21.39 -19.92
CA PRO A 165 11.16 20.06 -20.48
C PRO A 165 12.50 19.35 -20.25
N VAL A 166 12.44 18.17 -19.64
CA VAL A 166 13.59 17.27 -19.51
C VAL A 166 13.95 16.74 -20.90
N ASP A 167 15.14 17.09 -21.39
CA ASP A 167 15.68 16.58 -22.64
C ASP A 167 16.19 15.15 -22.45
N LEU A 168 15.41 14.19 -22.96
CA LEU A 168 15.68 12.76 -22.89
C LEU A 168 16.83 12.30 -23.82
N ALA A 169 17.45 13.20 -24.60
CA ALA A 169 18.54 12.86 -25.51
C ALA A 169 19.92 12.67 -24.82
N THR A 170 20.00 12.81 -23.50
CA THR A 170 21.27 12.73 -22.75
C THR A 170 21.47 11.42 -21.97
N TYR A 171 20.60 10.42 -22.18
CA TYR A 171 20.60 9.14 -21.46
C TYR A 171 21.12 7.96 -22.31
N GLU A 172 22.13 8.20 -23.14
CA GLU A 172 23.00 7.15 -23.68
C GLU A 172 24.44 7.46 -23.23
N ASP A 173 25.19 6.44 -22.82
CA ASP A 173 26.55 6.46 -22.26
C ASP A 173 26.68 6.51 -20.73
N VAL A 174 26.37 5.38 -20.09
CA VAL A 174 27.19 4.91 -18.94
C VAL A 174 27.40 3.39 -19.11
N ASP A 175 28.62 3.01 -19.48
CA ASP A 175 29.14 1.62 -19.50
C ASP A 175 29.10 0.95 -18.11
#